data_AF-A0A315TB26-F1
#
_entry.id   AF-A0A315TB26-F1
#
_cell.length_a   1.000
_cell.length_b   1.000
_cell.length_c   1.000
_cell.angle_alpha   90.00
_cell.angle_beta   90.00
_cell.angle_gamma   90.00
#
_symmetry.space_group_name_H-M   'P 1'
#
loop_
_entity.id
_entity.type
_entity.pdbx_description
1 polymer ?
#
loop_
_entity_poly.entity_id
_entity_poly.type
_entity_poly.pdbx_seq_one_letter_code
_entity_poly.pdbx_strand_id
1 'polypeptide(L)'
;MTSMICWASASDTDSTWPPVKRVHYLELVEPIKQLKREGRLDEPLVLCYKAIEAAKKDAGGREPAPWYTEQAAIVHRKLSQKDEEIAVLKRWLAKCPKARRVGSRVAERLSKLEPAS
;
A
#
# COMPACT_ATOMS: atom_id res chain seq x y z
N MET A 1 -22.77 62.01 -22.82
CA MET A 1 -21.92 62.25 -21.65
C MET A 1 -22.09 61.05 -20.72
N THR A 2 -21.24 60.04 -20.91
CA THR A 2 -20.22 59.57 -19.92
C THR A 2 -20.92 58.84 -18.76
N SER A 3 -20.79 57.54 -18.49
CA SER A 3 -19.63 56.65 -18.49
C SER A 3 -20.15 55.20 -18.40
N MET A 4 -19.81 54.27 -19.30
CA MET A 4 -18.77 53.23 -19.11
C MET A 4 -18.28 53.04 -17.66
N ILE A 5 -18.53 51.84 -17.10
CA ILE A 5 -17.68 50.96 -16.26
C ILE A 5 -18.41 49.60 -16.24
N CYS A 6 -18.01 48.64 -17.07
CA CYS A 6 -17.02 47.58 -16.82
C CYS A 6 -17.58 46.38 -16.04
N TRP A 7 -17.66 45.27 -16.78
CA TRP A 7 -17.64 43.85 -16.40
C TRP A 7 -16.94 43.55 -15.07
N ALA A 8 -17.56 42.71 -14.23
CA ALA A 8 -16.85 41.73 -13.41
C ALA A 8 -17.79 40.54 -13.15
N SER A 9 -17.73 39.59 -14.08
CA SER A 9 -18.11 38.20 -13.84
C SER A 9 -17.13 37.64 -12.79
N ALA A 10 -17.64 37.18 -11.67
CA ALA A 10 -16.93 36.29 -10.76
C ALA A 10 -17.92 35.21 -10.35
N SER A 11 -18.08 34.24 -11.25
CA SER A 11 -18.59 32.92 -10.89
C SER A 11 -17.46 32.20 -10.17
N ASP A 12 -17.19 32.58 -8.92
CA ASP A 12 -16.29 31.81 -8.08
C ASP A 12 -17.05 30.58 -7.61
N THR A 13 -16.76 29.48 -8.28
CA THR A 13 -17.11 28.12 -7.89
C THR A 13 -16.63 27.89 -6.47
N ASP A 14 -17.53 28.01 -5.50
CA ASP A 14 -17.39 27.45 -4.15
C ASP A 14 -17.45 25.92 -4.30
N SER A 15 -16.35 25.36 -4.81
CA SER A 15 -16.15 23.94 -4.95
C SER A 15 -15.79 23.44 -3.55
N THR A 16 -16.80 23.26 -2.70
CA THR A 16 -16.72 22.56 -1.41
C THR A 16 -16.45 21.07 -1.64
N TRP A 17 -15.31 20.76 -2.24
CA TRP A 17 -14.73 19.43 -2.17
C TRP A 17 -13.65 19.49 -1.11
N PRO A 18 -13.73 18.69 -0.03
CA PRO A 18 -12.63 18.61 0.91
C PRO A 18 -11.36 18.24 0.13
N PRO A 19 -10.18 18.78 0.48
CA PRO A 19 -8.96 18.45 -0.22
C PRO A 19 -8.85 16.93 -0.29
N VAL A 20 -8.77 16.39 -1.50
CA VAL A 20 -8.55 14.96 -1.74
C VAL A 20 -7.26 14.60 -1.01
N LYS A 21 -7.37 14.04 0.19
CA LYS A 21 -6.21 13.63 0.98
C LYS A 21 -5.47 12.61 0.13
N ARG A 22 -4.29 12.97 -0.37
CA ARG A 22 -3.34 12.00 -0.89
C ARG A 22 -2.89 11.17 0.30
N VAL A 23 -3.66 10.12 0.60
CA VAL A 23 -3.36 9.21 1.70
C VAL A 23 -1.98 8.63 1.44
N HIS A 24 -1.00 9.10 2.21
CA HIS A 24 0.35 8.57 2.12
C HIS A 24 0.29 7.12 2.61
N TYR A 25 1.01 6.20 1.97
CA TYR A 25 0.93 4.78 2.33
C TYR A 25 1.27 4.51 3.81
N LEU A 26 2.02 5.41 4.45
CA LEU A 26 2.34 5.42 5.88
C LEU A 26 1.11 5.60 6.78
N GLU A 27 0.08 6.32 6.32
CA GLU A 27 -1.17 6.50 7.06
C GLU A 27 -2.03 5.24 7.07
N LEU A 28 -1.74 4.26 6.18
CA LEU A 28 -2.49 3.00 6.09
C LEU A 28 -2.12 2.01 7.21
N VAL A 29 -1.05 2.26 7.97
CA VAL A 29 -0.58 1.35 9.04
C VAL A 29 -1.66 1.15 10.12
N GLU A 30 -2.23 2.24 10.64
CA GLU A 30 -3.24 2.16 11.70
C GLU A 30 -4.57 1.55 11.20
N PRO A 31 -5.13 1.93 10.04
CA PRO A 31 -6.28 1.24 9.45
C PRO A 31 -6.07 -0.26 9.26
N ILE A 32 -4.89 -0.69 8.76
CA ILE A 32 -4.57 -2.12 8.60
C ILE A 32 -4.57 -2.84 9.96
N LYS A 33 -3.99 -2.24 11.00
CA LYS A 33 -3.99 -2.82 12.35
C LYS A 33 -5.41 -2.95 12.89
N GLN A 34 -6.24 -1.92 12.72
CA GLN A 34 -7.61 -1.90 13.21
C GLN A 34 -8.47 -2.97 12.51
N LEU A 35 -8.44 -3.04 11.18
CA LEU A 35 -9.20 -4.04 10.42
C LEU A 35 -8.81 -5.48 10.78
N LYS A 36 -7.53 -5.72 11.06
CA LYS A 36 -7.04 -7.03 11.52
C LYS A 36 -7.55 -7.40 12.93
N ARG A 37 -7.90 -6.43 13.78
CA ARG A 37 -8.54 -6.65 15.09
C ARG A 37 -10.04 -6.91 14.93
N GLU A 38 -10.68 -6.22 14.00
CA GLU A 38 -12.11 -6.39 13.66
C GLU A 38 -12.40 -7.71 12.92
N GLY A 39 -11.38 -8.43 12.48
CA GLY A 39 -11.54 -9.72 11.78
C GLY A 39 -12.00 -9.57 10.33
N ARG A 40 -12.16 -8.35 9.82
CA ARG A 40 -12.42 -8.04 8.41
C ARG A 40 -11.12 -8.20 7.64
N LEU A 41 -10.82 -9.40 7.16
CA LEU A 41 -9.51 -9.74 6.57
C LEU A 41 -9.37 -9.32 5.09
N ASP A 42 -10.47 -9.10 4.38
CA ASP A 42 -10.43 -8.74 2.96
C ASP A 42 -9.98 -7.29 2.72
N GLU A 43 -10.47 -6.36 3.54
CA GLU A 43 -10.10 -4.94 3.47
C GLU A 43 -8.62 -4.63 3.76
N PRO A 44 -7.98 -5.16 4.82
CA PRO A 44 -6.57 -4.91 5.08
C PRO A 44 -5.71 -5.48 3.95
N LEU A 45 -6.15 -6.54 3.27
CA LEU A 45 -5.47 -7.05 2.09
C LEU A 45 -5.44 -6.01 0.96
N VAL A 46 -6.58 -5.39 0.66
CA VAL A 46 -6.68 -4.31 -0.34
C VAL A 46 -5.80 -3.13 0.06
N LEU A 47 -5.78 -2.74 1.34
CA LEU A 47 -4.92 -1.66 1.82
C LEU A 47 -3.42 -2.01 1.72
N CYS A 48 -3.04 -3.24 2.05
CA CYS A 48 -1.65 -3.70 1.90
C CYS A 48 -1.19 -3.62 0.44
N TYR A 49 -2.01 -4.08 -0.51
CA TYR A 49 -1.66 -3.99 -1.93
C TYR A 49 -1.56 -2.55 -2.42
N LYS A 50 -2.47 -1.66 -2.01
CA LYS A 50 -2.37 -0.21 -2.31
C LYS A 50 -1.09 0.39 -1.75
N ALA A 51 -0.74 0.07 -0.51
CA ALA A 51 0.48 0.54 0.14
C ALA A 51 1.74 0.03 -0.56
N ILE A 52 1.75 -1.24 -1.00
CA ILE A 52 2.85 -1.84 -1.76
C ILE A 52 3.06 -1.10 -3.09
N GLU A 53 1.99 -0.81 -3.85
CA GLU A 53 2.13 -0.10 -5.12
C GLU A 53 2.55 1.36 -4.93
N ALA A 54 2.05 2.03 -3.90
CA ALA A 54 2.50 3.37 -3.52
C ALA A 54 3.98 3.38 -3.11
N ALA A 55 4.40 2.44 -2.26
CA ALA A 55 5.79 2.30 -1.83
C ALA A 55 6.72 1.97 -3.01
N LYS A 56 6.27 1.21 -4.02
CA LYS A 56 7.06 0.96 -5.24
C LYS A 56 7.31 2.23 -6.04
N LYS A 57 6.30 3.11 -6.15
CA LYS A 57 6.43 4.39 -6.86
C LYS A 57 7.39 5.33 -6.12
N ASP A 58 7.31 5.36 -4.80
CA ASP A 58 8.16 6.20 -3.95
C ASP A 58 9.60 5.67 -3.81
N ALA A 59 9.78 4.35 -3.90
CA ALA A 59 11.09 3.73 -3.67
C ALA A 59 12.18 4.16 -4.66
N GLY A 60 11.84 4.73 -5.83
CA GLY A 60 12.84 5.32 -6.74
C GLY A 60 13.98 4.35 -7.14
N GLY A 61 13.67 3.06 -7.28
CA GLY A 61 14.66 2.00 -7.55
C GLY A 61 15.21 1.27 -6.32
N ARG A 62 14.74 1.62 -5.11
CA ARG A 62 15.01 0.89 -3.86
C ARG A 62 13.96 -0.21 -3.61
N GLU A 63 14.20 -0.99 -2.57
CA GLU A 63 13.27 -2.01 -2.07
C GLU A 63 11.98 -1.35 -1.55
N PRO A 64 10.80 -1.82 -1.99
CA PRO A 64 9.53 -1.35 -1.43
C PRO A 64 9.40 -1.85 0.02
N ALA A 65 8.87 -0.99 0.90
CA ALA A 65 8.82 -1.25 2.35
C ALA A 65 8.31 -2.68 2.68
N PRO A 66 9.13 -3.52 3.35
CA PRO A 66 8.80 -4.94 3.59
C PRO A 66 7.56 -5.13 4.45
N TRP A 67 7.24 -4.16 5.32
CA TRP A 67 6.15 -4.26 6.29
C TRP A 67 4.79 -4.58 5.66
N TYR A 68 4.42 -3.96 4.54
CA TYR A 68 3.11 -4.19 3.90
C TYR A 68 3.02 -5.55 3.23
N THR A 69 4.12 -6.04 2.65
CA THR A 69 4.22 -7.41 2.12
C THR A 69 4.07 -8.43 3.23
N GLU A 70 4.72 -8.20 4.37
CA GLU A 70 4.57 -9.07 5.54
C GLU A 70 3.13 -9.08 6.07
N GLN A 71 2.47 -7.92 6.12
CA GLN A 71 1.07 -7.84 6.55
C GLN A 71 0.16 -8.59 5.57
N ALA A 72 0.35 -8.45 4.26
CA ALA A 72 -0.40 -9.21 3.25
C ALA A 72 -0.22 -10.72 3.43
N ALA A 73 1.01 -11.20 3.66
CA ALA A 73 1.29 -12.61 3.93
C ALA A 73 0.56 -13.10 5.20
N ILE A 74 0.57 -12.32 6.28
CA ILE A 74 -0.14 -12.66 7.52
C ILE A 74 -1.66 -12.74 7.29
N VAL A 75 -2.23 -11.84 6.50
CA VAL A 75 -3.66 -11.82 6.17
C VAL A 75 -4.03 -13.05 5.33
N HIS A 76 -3.26 -13.37 4.29
CA HIS A 76 -3.46 -14.59 3.49
C HIS A 76 -3.37 -15.88 4.34
N ARG A 77 -2.44 -15.93 5.31
CA ARG A 77 -2.36 -17.04 6.26
C ARG A 77 -3.63 -17.18 7.11
N LYS A 78 -4.22 -16.07 7.54
CA LYS A 78 -5.49 -16.08 8.30
C LYS A 78 -6.69 -16.50 7.45
N LEU A 79 -6.64 -16.21 6.15
CA LEU A 79 -7.63 -16.66 5.15
C LEU A 79 -7.38 -18.10 4.67
N SER A 80 -6.38 -18.80 5.22
CA SER A 80 -5.95 -20.13 4.77
C SER A 80 -5.52 -20.21 3.29
N GLN A 81 -5.17 -19.07 2.69
CA GLN A 81 -4.72 -18.95 1.29
C GLN A 81 -3.20 -19.05 1.20
N LYS A 82 -2.66 -20.26 1.38
CA LYS A 82 -1.20 -20.49 1.38
C LYS A 82 -0.52 -20.14 0.05
N ASP A 83 -1.15 -20.45 -1.07
CA ASP A 83 -0.58 -20.19 -2.40
C ASP A 83 -0.41 -18.69 -2.64
N GLU A 84 -1.39 -17.89 -2.20
CA GLU A 84 -1.34 -16.44 -2.29
C GLU A 84 -0.32 -15.83 -1.33
N GLU A 85 -0.16 -16.41 -0.13
CA GLU A 85 0.94 -16.05 0.78
C GLU A 85 2.30 -16.25 0.10
N ILE A 86 2.52 -17.38 -0.56
CA ILE A 86 3.78 -17.65 -1.29
C ILE A 86 3.92 -16.69 -2.47
N ALA A 87 2.86 -16.45 -3.23
CA ALA A 87 2.87 -15.58 -4.40
C ALA A 87 3.26 -14.14 -4.05
N VAL A 88 2.72 -13.58 -2.96
CA VAL A 88 3.04 -12.21 -2.53
C VAL A 88 4.51 -12.08 -2.08
N LEU A 89 5.02 -13.08 -1.34
CA LEU A 89 6.41 -13.12 -0.88
C LEU A 89 7.38 -13.22 -2.08
N LYS A 90 7.11 -14.12 -3.04
CA LYS A 90 7.91 -14.27 -4.27
C LYS A 90 7.89 -13.01 -5.13
N ARG A 91 6.71 -12.39 -5.30
CA ARG A 91 6.55 -11.13 -6.06
C ARG A 91 7.41 -10.00 -5.48
N TRP A 92 7.53 -9.92 -4.15
CA TRP A 92 8.36 -8.93 -3.49
C TRP A 92 9.85 -9.24 -3.66
N LEU A 93 10.28 -10.50 -3.47
CA LEU A 93 11.68 -10.91 -3.65
C LEU A 93 12.19 -10.68 -5.07
N ALA A 94 11.34 -10.86 -6.09
CA ALA A 94 11.67 -10.56 -7.48
C ALA A 94 12.03 -9.08 -7.69
N LYS A 95 11.36 -8.17 -6.97
CA LYS A 95 11.58 -6.71 -7.04
C LYS A 95 12.68 -6.21 -6.08
N CYS A 96 13.00 -6.97 -5.05
CA CYS A 96 14.04 -6.62 -4.09
C CYS A 96 15.45 -6.86 -4.70
N PRO A 97 16.42 -5.94 -4.57
CA PRO A 97 17.79 -6.15 -5.03
C PRO A 97 18.47 -7.31 -4.27
N LYS A 98 19.29 -8.12 -4.96
CA LYS A 98 19.92 -9.34 -4.40
C LYS A 98 20.63 -9.11 -3.06
N ALA A 99 21.30 -7.97 -2.90
CA ALA A 99 22.04 -7.60 -1.68
C ALA A 99 21.16 -7.46 -0.42
N ARG A 100 19.84 -7.25 -0.58
CA ARG A 100 18.90 -7.04 0.54
C ARG A 100 17.83 -8.13 0.66
N ARG A 101 17.84 -9.11 -0.27
CA ARG A 101 16.99 -10.30 -0.18
C ARG A 101 17.35 -11.15 1.03
N VAL A 102 18.64 -11.38 1.24
CA VAL A 102 19.20 -12.23 2.29
C VAL A 102 19.05 -11.53 3.64
N GLY A 103 18.40 -12.20 4.60
CA GLY A 103 18.13 -11.65 5.94
C GLY A 103 16.87 -10.77 6.04
N SER A 104 16.10 -10.63 4.96
CA SER A 104 14.78 -9.99 5.05
C SER A 104 13.76 -10.93 5.72
N ARG A 105 12.88 -10.36 6.53
CA ARG A 105 11.81 -11.11 7.22
C ARG A 105 10.82 -11.77 6.23
N VAL A 106 10.74 -11.22 5.01
CA VAL A 106 10.02 -11.80 3.87
C VAL A 106 10.69 -13.10 3.41
N ALA A 107 12.02 -13.12 3.24
CA ALA A 107 12.77 -14.31 2.86
C ALA A 107 12.71 -15.39 3.97
N GLU A 108 12.82 -15.01 5.24
CA GLU A 108 12.68 -15.93 6.39
C GLU A 108 11.30 -16.59 6.48
N ARG A 109 10.24 -15.89 6.04
CA ARG A 109 8.90 -16.47 5.97
C ARG A 109 8.79 -17.45 4.81
N LEU A 110 9.32 -17.08 3.64
CA LEU A 110 9.27 -17.96 2.47
C LEU A 110 10.02 -19.27 2.71
N SER A 111 11.20 -19.22 3.34
CA SER A 111 11.98 -20.43 3.65
C SER A 111 11.27 -21.41 4.60
N LYS A 112 10.34 -20.91 5.44
CA LYS A 112 9.50 -21.77 6.30
C LYS A 112 8.34 -22.43 5.56
N LEU A 113 7.87 -21.83 4.47
CA LEU A 113 6.74 -22.33 3.67
C LEU A 113 7.22 -23.30 2.57
N GLU A 114 8.38 -23.00 1.98
CA GLU A 114 9.05 -23.84 0.99
C GLU A 114 10.46 -24.20 1.50
N PRO A 115 10.59 -25.07 2.52
CA PRO A 115 11.90 -25.65 2.80
C PRO A 115 12.31 -26.45 1.56
N ALA A 116 13.44 -26.09 0.96
CA ALA A 116 13.99 -26.82 -0.19
C ALA A 116 14.06 -28.31 0.18
N SER A 117 13.23 -29.11 -0.50
CA SER A 117 13.21 -30.56 -0.40
C SER A 117 14.28 -31.19 -1.26
#